data_AF-A0A7J2SID5-F1
#
_entry.id   AF-A0A7J2SID5-F1
#
_cell.length_a   1.000
_cell.length_b   1.000
_cell.length_c   1.000
_cell.angle_alpha   90.00
_cell.angle_beta   90.00
_cell.angle_gamma   90.00
#
_symmetry.space_group_name_H-M   'P 1'
#
loop_
_entity.id
_entity.type
_entity.pdbx_description
1 polymer ?
#
loop_
_entity_poly.entity_id
_entity_poly.type
_entity_poly.pdbx_seq_one_letter_code
_entity_poly.pdbx_strand_id
1 'polypeptide(L)'
;MIDEEIRKEMEKFNWLIDEETAKLLVMEKQGKINLMKIMDLKEGSASLYAKIESIGIKRKNFMNAIIGDETGFCLMKLWDHNVNFAHYLKEGDVVRIANAWVRKGIYGIEINVGKYGMIEKTNKKIKTSLRFGIKEGIFNIKGVLNKKYPTQVYIGEKETFIRRIKVDDMEIYLINEMAKKIQNVEEGKEITLLWLHKKNNRIYADELSKIK
;
A
#
# COMPACT_ATOMS: atom_id res chain seq x y z
N MET A 1 13.12 25.74 18.52
CA MET A 1 12.19 24.60 18.37
C MET A 1 12.02 24.34 16.89
N ILE A 2 11.84 23.08 16.47
CA ILE A 2 11.73 22.73 15.05
C ILE A 2 10.60 23.50 14.35
N ASP A 3 9.51 23.76 15.06
CA ASP A 3 8.36 24.52 14.56
C ASP A 3 8.72 25.96 14.13
N GLU A 4 9.65 26.62 14.84
CA GLU A 4 10.11 27.96 14.48
C GLU A 4 11.01 27.93 13.23
N GLU A 5 11.77 26.85 13.02
CA GLU A 5 12.58 26.69 11.79
C GLU A 5 11.71 26.36 10.59
N ILE A 6 10.66 25.55 10.77
CA ILE A 6 9.64 25.28 9.75
C ILE A 6 8.98 26.58 9.32
N ARG A 7 8.50 27.38 10.29
CA ARG A 7 7.88 28.70 10.03
C ARG A 7 8.82 29.64 9.26
N LYS A 8 10.09 29.73 9.67
CA LYS A 8 11.11 30.52 8.97
C LYS A 8 11.36 30.06 7.54
N GLU A 9 11.37 28.74 7.30
CA GLU A 9 11.53 28.23 5.94
C GLU A 9 10.32 28.58 5.07
N MET A 10 9.09 28.47 5.60
CA MET A 10 7.89 28.92 4.89
C MET A 10 7.95 30.42 4.55
N GLU A 11 8.33 31.27 5.52
CA GLU A 11 8.51 32.72 5.31
C GLU A 11 9.57 33.02 4.25
N LYS A 12 10.71 32.32 4.28
CA LYS A 12 11.78 32.45 3.28
C LYS A 12 11.31 32.17 1.85
N PHE A 13 10.35 31.26 1.69
CA PHE A 13 9.72 30.96 0.41
C PHE A 13 8.43 31.77 0.18
N ASN A 14 8.19 32.84 0.95
CA ASN A 14 6.99 33.68 0.86
C ASN A 14 5.68 32.86 0.91
N TRP A 15 5.62 31.85 1.79
CA TRP A 15 4.48 30.95 1.96
C TRP A 15 4.10 30.14 0.70
N LEU A 16 5.02 30.03 -0.27
CA LEU A 16 4.84 29.19 -1.46
C LEU A 16 4.73 27.70 -1.11
N ILE A 17 5.42 27.28 -0.05
CA ILE A 17 5.48 25.89 0.40
C ILE A 17 4.61 25.69 1.63
N ASP A 18 3.96 24.53 1.73
CA ASP A 18 3.21 24.14 2.91
C ASP A 18 4.14 23.74 4.08
N GLU A 19 3.56 23.57 5.27
CA GLU A 19 4.29 23.20 6.48
C GLU A 19 5.06 21.89 6.32
N GLU A 20 4.50 20.93 5.58
CA GLU A 20 5.11 19.61 5.36
C GLU A 20 6.33 19.68 4.44
N THR A 21 6.25 20.49 3.39
CA THR A 21 7.36 20.76 2.48
C THR A 21 8.47 21.53 3.20
N ALA A 22 8.10 22.54 4.00
CA ALA A 22 9.06 23.28 4.82
C ALA A 22 9.75 22.37 5.84
N LYS A 23 8.99 21.50 6.52
CA LYS A 23 9.51 20.49 7.44
C LYS A 23 10.49 19.54 6.76
N LEU A 24 10.19 19.05 5.57
CA LEU A 24 11.11 18.22 4.81
C LEU A 24 12.45 18.93 4.55
N LEU A 25 12.41 20.18 4.07
CA LEU A 25 13.61 20.97 3.78
C LEU A 25 14.44 21.25 5.04
N VAL A 26 13.80 21.61 6.14
CA VAL A 26 14.46 21.84 7.44
C VAL A 26 15.11 20.55 7.94
N MET A 27 14.40 19.43 7.87
CA MET A 27 14.89 18.12 8.29
C MET A 27 16.07 17.62 7.45
N GLU A 28 16.03 17.84 6.14
CA GLU A 28 17.12 17.52 5.22
C GLU A 28 18.38 18.30 5.59
N LYS A 29 18.25 19.61 5.85
CA LYS A 29 19.37 20.47 6.30
C LYS A 29 19.97 20.01 7.63
N GLN A 30 19.17 19.42 8.51
CA GLN A 30 19.59 18.98 9.84
C GLN A 30 20.05 17.52 9.90
N GLY A 31 19.96 16.78 8.78
CA GLY A 31 20.19 15.33 8.76
C GLY A 31 19.23 14.53 9.65
N LYS A 32 18.14 15.15 10.12
CA LYS A 32 17.15 14.57 11.04
C LYS A 32 15.82 14.44 10.34
N ILE A 33 15.70 13.43 9.48
CA ILE A 33 14.47 13.20 8.73
C ILE A 33 13.48 12.38 9.57
N ASN A 34 12.56 13.05 10.28
CA ASN A 34 11.37 12.43 10.88
C ASN A 34 10.16 12.61 9.95
N LEU A 35 10.05 11.69 9.01
CA LEU A 35 8.97 11.64 8.02
C LEU A 35 7.66 11.12 8.62
N MET A 36 6.53 11.37 7.93
CA MET A 36 5.20 10.97 8.37
C MET A 36 5.09 9.45 8.58
N LYS A 37 4.19 9.07 9.50
CA LYS A 37 3.72 7.69 9.65
C LYS A 37 2.48 7.45 8.81
N ILE A 38 2.27 6.21 8.39
CA ILE A 38 1.14 5.82 7.54
C ILE A 38 -0.21 6.16 8.21
N MET A 39 -0.33 5.99 9.52
CA MET A 39 -1.57 6.29 10.25
C MET A 39 -1.91 7.80 10.26
N ASP A 40 -0.91 8.67 10.13
CA ASP A 40 -1.09 10.12 10.19
C ASP A 40 -1.32 10.75 8.82
N LEU A 41 -1.26 9.95 7.74
CA LEU A 41 -1.43 10.44 6.38
C LEU A 41 -2.84 11.00 6.16
N LYS A 42 -2.88 12.20 5.58
CA LYS A 42 -4.08 12.89 5.11
C LYS A 42 -3.89 13.23 3.64
N GLU A 43 -4.99 13.52 2.94
CA GLU A 43 -4.91 13.95 1.54
C GLU A 43 -4.03 15.20 1.42
N GLY A 44 -3.11 15.18 0.45
CA GLY A 44 -2.07 16.21 0.32
C GLY A 44 -0.67 15.63 0.11
N SER A 45 0.33 16.49 0.25
CA SER A 45 1.74 16.12 0.10
C SER A 45 2.22 15.29 1.29
N ALA A 46 2.96 14.21 1.04
CA ALA A 46 3.57 13.40 2.08
C ALA A 46 4.95 12.88 1.68
N SER A 47 5.79 12.75 2.70
CA SER A 47 7.06 12.03 2.64
C SER A 47 7.13 11.09 3.83
N LEU A 48 7.63 9.86 3.61
CA LEU A 48 7.64 8.77 4.60
C LEU A 48 8.74 7.76 4.31
N TYR A 49 9.09 6.98 5.32
CA TYR A 49 9.77 5.70 5.10
C TYR A 49 8.76 4.57 5.23
N ALA A 50 8.85 3.58 4.34
CA ALA A 50 7.99 2.42 4.43
C ALA A 50 8.69 1.17 3.91
N LYS A 51 8.29 0.02 4.44
CA LYS A 51 8.72 -1.29 3.97
C LYS A 51 7.75 -1.80 2.91
N ILE A 52 8.27 -2.35 1.82
CA ILE A 52 7.47 -2.99 0.78
C ILE A 52 7.01 -4.36 1.27
N GLU A 53 5.70 -4.56 1.34
CA GLU A 53 5.08 -5.79 1.82
C GLU A 53 4.49 -6.64 0.70
N SER A 54 4.09 -6.02 -0.41
CA SER A 54 3.61 -6.72 -1.60
C SER A 54 3.87 -5.88 -2.85
N ILE A 55 4.18 -6.52 -3.97
CA ILE A 55 4.36 -5.86 -5.26
C ILE A 55 3.37 -6.45 -6.26
N GLY A 56 2.56 -5.59 -6.87
CA GLY A 56 1.61 -5.97 -7.91
C GLY A 56 2.28 -6.14 -9.27
N ILE A 57 1.48 -6.42 -10.29
CA ILE A 57 2.00 -6.60 -11.66
C ILE A 57 2.61 -5.29 -12.14
N LYS A 58 3.90 -5.35 -12.51
CA LYS A 58 4.63 -4.26 -13.15
C LYS A 58 4.06 -4.02 -14.53
N ARG A 59 3.51 -2.82 -14.75
CA ARG A 59 2.98 -2.38 -16.05
C ARG A 59 3.90 -1.30 -16.61
N LYS A 60 3.74 -0.99 -17.90
CA LYS A 60 4.59 0.00 -18.60
C LYS A 60 4.64 1.36 -17.89
N ASN A 61 3.49 1.86 -17.43
CA ASN A 61 3.36 3.23 -16.93
C ASN A 61 3.08 3.34 -15.42
N PHE A 62 2.83 2.22 -14.74
CA PHE A 62 2.62 2.23 -13.30
C PHE A 62 2.92 0.90 -12.64
N MET A 63 3.17 0.95 -11.34
CA MET A 63 3.25 -0.23 -10.48
C MET A 63 2.59 0.08 -9.13
N ASN A 64 1.77 -0.86 -8.66
CA ASN A 64 1.19 -0.81 -7.33
C ASN A 64 2.03 -1.66 -6.36
N ALA A 65 2.15 -1.22 -5.12
CA ALA A 65 2.71 -2.00 -4.02
C ALA A 65 1.93 -1.74 -2.73
N ILE A 66 1.89 -2.74 -1.86
CA ILE A 66 1.50 -2.53 -0.46
C ILE A 66 2.77 -2.15 0.29
N ILE A 67 2.72 -1.03 1.00
CA ILE A 67 3.80 -0.57 1.87
C ILE A 67 3.31 -0.48 3.31
N GLY A 68 4.22 -0.64 4.27
CA GLY A 68 3.88 -0.63 5.69
C GLY A 68 4.96 -0.02 6.57
N ASP A 69 4.52 0.45 7.73
CA ASP A 69 5.36 0.83 8.85
C ASP A 69 4.78 0.23 10.16
N GLU A 70 5.24 0.69 11.32
CA GLU A 70 4.73 0.20 12.60
C GLU A 70 3.28 0.63 12.89
N THR A 71 2.78 1.63 12.17
CA THR A 71 1.47 2.24 12.39
C THR A 71 0.39 1.67 11.47
N GLY A 72 0.75 1.19 10.29
CA GLY A 72 -0.22 0.59 9.38
C GLY A 72 0.34 0.22 8.01
N PHE A 73 -0.58 0.05 7.07
CA PHE A 73 -0.30 -0.30 5.68
C PHE A 73 -1.17 0.56 4.76
N CYS A 74 -0.63 0.92 3.60
CA CYS A 74 -1.36 1.64 2.57
C CYS A 74 -0.90 1.19 1.17
N LEU A 75 -1.65 1.60 0.15
CA LEU A 75 -1.23 1.41 -1.23
C LEU A 75 -0.18 2.46 -1.59
N MET A 76 0.87 2.06 -2.29
CA MET A 76 1.74 2.96 -3.03
C MET A 76 1.55 2.71 -4.52
N LYS A 77 1.40 3.79 -5.30
CA LYS A 77 1.35 3.77 -6.74
C LYS A 77 2.52 4.57 -7.32
N LEU A 78 3.41 3.88 -8.01
CA LEU A 78 4.52 4.48 -8.74
C LEU A 78 4.08 4.77 -10.17
N TRP A 79 4.45 5.95 -10.67
CA TRP A 79 4.13 6.41 -12.03
C TRP A 79 5.39 6.83 -12.78
N ASP A 80 5.27 6.96 -14.09
CA ASP A 80 6.28 7.58 -14.97
C ASP A 80 7.68 6.97 -14.81
N HIS A 81 8.71 7.82 -14.70
CA HIS A 81 10.11 7.43 -14.55
C HIS A 81 10.38 6.57 -13.29
N ASN A 82 9.55 6.68 -12.25
CA ASN A 82 9.68 5.87 -11.03
C ASN A 82 9.36 4.38 -11.26
N VAL A 83 8.69 4.02 -12.35
CA VAL A 83 8.38 2.63 -12.69
C VAL A 83 9.65 1.84 -13.04
N ASN A 84 10.62 2.48 -13.66
CA ASN A 84 11.92 1.84 -13.93
C ASN A 84 12.64 1.50 -12.63
N PHE A 85 12.61 2.40 -11.65
CA PHE A 85 13.16 2.12 -10.33
C PHE A 85 12.46 0.95 -9.63
N ALA A 86 11.15 0.82 -9.84
CA ALA A 86 10.35 -0.28 -9.33
C ALA A 86 10.83 -1.67 -9.78
N HIS A 87 11.58 -1.77 -10.88
CA HIS A 87 12.17 -3.04 -11.32
C HIS A 87 13.21 -3.57 -10.33
N TYR A 88 13.89 -2.68 -9.60
CA TYR A 88 14.91 -3.03 -8.61
C TYR A 88 14.36 -3.22 -7.19
N LEU A 89 13.10 -2.90 -6.97
CA LEU A 89 12.42 -3.08 -5.68
C LEU A 89 11.94 -4.51 -5.50
N LYS A 90 12.08 -5.00 -4.27
CA LYS A 90 11.61 -6.32 -3.83
C LYS A 90 10.79 -6.21 -2.55
N GLU A 91 9.94 -7.20 -2.30
CA GLU A 91 9.29 -7.33 -1.00
C GLU A 91 10.35 -7.45 0.11
N GLY A 92 10.12 -6.75 1.21
CA GLY A 92 11.08 -6.62 2.31
C GLY A 92 11.95 -5.38 2.24
N ASP A 93 12.12 -4.76 1.07
CA ASP A 93 12.92 -3.54 0.94
C ASP A 93 12.29 -2.36 1.70
N VAL A 94 13.13 -1.55 2.33
CA VAL A 94 12.71 -0.29 2.96
C VAL A 94 13.06 0.88 2.05
N VAL A 95 12.05 1.68 1.74
CA VAL A 95 12.18 2.82 0.84
C VAL A 95 11.90 4.13 1.56
N ARG A 96 12.60 5.19 1.12
CA ARG A 96 12.24 6.58 1.37
C ARG A 96 11.37 7.03 0.21
N ILE A 97 10.21 7.58 0.52
CA ILE A 97 9.29 8.17 -0.44
C ILE A 97 9.23 9.65 -0.11
N ALA A 98 9.50 10.50 -1.11
CA ALA A 98 9.50 11.95 -0.95
C ALA A 98 8.59 12.61 -1.98
N ASN A 99 7.95 13.70 -1.57
CA ASN A 99 7.07 14.52 -2.41
C ASN A 99 5.99 13.69 -3.16
N ALA A 100 5.38 12.75 -2.43
CA ALA A 100 4.29 11.95 -2.96
C ALA A 100 2.94 12.59 -2.63
N TRP A 101 1.93 12.26 -3.43
CA TRP A 101 0.57 12.77 -3.23
C TRP A 101 -0.33 11.71 -2.62
N VAL A 102 -0.90 12.01 -1.46
CA VAL A 102 -1.85 11.17 -0.74
C VAL A 102 -3.26 11.46 -1.23
N ARG A 103 -4.02 10.39 -1.47
CA ARG A 103 -5.46 10.46 -1.77
C ARG A 103 -6.19 9.28 -1.13
N LYS A 104 -7.52 9.34 -1.10
CA LYS A 104 -8.35 8.16 -0.85
C LYS A 104 -8.69 7.41 -2.14
N GLY A 105 -8.66 6.09 -2.08
CA GLY A 105 -9.07 5.18 -3.14
C GLY A 105 -9.65 3.88 -2.58
N ILE A 106 -9.75 2.84 -3.42
CA ILE A 106 -10.43 1.58 -3.05
C ILE A 106 -9.67 0.81 -1.94
N TYR A 107 -8.38 1.09 -1.78
CA TYR A 107 -7.54 0.52 -0.73
C TYR A 107 -7.47 1.42 0.52
N GLY A 108 -8.32 2.46 0.61
CA GLY A 108 -8.24 3.47 1.66
C GLY A 108 -7.23 4.54 1.27
N ILE A 109 -6.25 4.82 2.13
CA ILE A 109 -5.18 5.77 1.82
C ILE A 109 -4.26 5.18 0.73
N GLU A 110 -4.00 5.98 -0.31
CA GLU A 110 -3.09 5.66 -1.41
C GLU A 110 -2.05 6.78 -1.57
N ILE A 111 -0.78 6.40 -1.66
CA ILE A 111 0.34 7.30 -1.90
C ILE A 111 0.75 7.21 -3.37
N ASN A 112 0.70 8.32 -4.09
CA ASN A 112 1.04 8.39 -5.50
C ASN A 112 2.41 9.08 -5.67
N VAL A 113 3.39 8.32 -6.14
CA VAL A 113 4.72 8.83 -6.45
C VAL A 113 4.76 9.17 -7.94
N GLY A 114 4.39 10.42 -8.24
CA GLY A 114 4.30 10.95 -9.60
C GLY A 114 5.60 11.54 -10.13
N LYS A 115 5.53 12.33 -11.19
CA LYS A 115 6.66 13.01 -11.85
C LYS A 115 7.61 13.78 -10.92
N TYR A 116 7.10 14.39 -9.86
CA TYR A 116 7.90 15.17 -8.90
C TYR A 116 8.20 14.41 -7.60
N GLY A 117 7.64 13.21 -7.46
CA GLY A 117 7.89 12.34 -6.33
C GLY A 117 9.14 11.50 -6.56
N MET A 118 9.84 11.20 -5.49
CA MET A 118 11.04 10.36 -5.51
C MET A 118 10.84 9.13 -4.64
N ILE A 119 11.44 8.03 -5.06
CA ILE A 119 11.55 6.81 -4.29
C ILE A 119 12.98 6.30 -4.30
N GLU A 120 13.51 5.97 -3.12
CA GLU A 120 14.88 5.51 -2.96
C GLU A 120 14.94 4.35 -1.98
N LYS A 121 15.75 3.35 -2.28
CA LYS A 121 16.02 2.25 -1.34
C LYS A 121 16.94 2.73 -0.23
N THR A 122 16.71 2.24 0.99
CA THR A 122 17.50 2.60 2.16
C THR A 122 17.89 1.37 2.97
N ASN A 123 18.91 1.53 3.82
CA ASN A 123 19.33 0.51 4.78
C ASN A 123 18.61 0.60 6.13
N LYS A 124 17.58 1.46 6.26
CA LYS A 124 16.78 1.55 7.47
C LYS A 124 16.06 0.23 7.72
N LYS A 125 15.85 -0.10 9.01
CA LYS A 125 15.04 -1.24 9.42
C LYS A 125 13.70 -0.73 9.92
N ILE A 126 12.63 -1.06 9.20
CA ILE A 126 11.25 -0.77 9.61
C ILE A 126 10.57 -2.10 9.94
N LYS A 127 9.94 -2.14 11.11
CA LYS A 127 9.08 -3.25 11.51
C LYS A 127 7.66 -2.95 11.07
N THR A 128 6.94 -3.97 10.64
CA THR A 128 5.53 -3.92 10.31
C THR A 128 4.77 -4.87 11.22
N SER A 129 3.55 -4.49 11.62
CA SER A 129 2.74 -5.28 12.55
C SER A 129 1.41 -5.63 11.90
N LEU A 130 1.21 -6.91 11.59
CA LEU A 130 -0.06 -7.40 11.07
C LEU A 130 -1.14 -7.31 12.16
N ARG A 131 -2.25 -6.68 11.81
CA ARG A 131 -3.49 -6.69 12.59
C ARG A 131 -4.56 -7.39 11.77
N PHE A 132 -5.38 -8.19 12.45
CA PHE A 132 -6.49 -8.93 11.84
C PHE A 132 -7.81 -8.30 12.23
N GLY A 133 -8.75 -8.29 11.29
CA GLY A 133 -10.06 -7.69 11.46
C GLY A 133 -10.42 -6.82 10.28
N ILE A 134 -11.71 -6.81 9.95
CA ILE A 134 -12.25 -6.02 8.85
C ILE A 134 -12.22 -4.54 9.25
N LYS A 135 -11.69 -3.69 8.38
CA LYS A 135 -11.71 -2.22 8.52
C LYS A 135 -11.78 -1.55 7.16
N GLU A 136 -11.92 -0.22 7.16
CA GLU A 136 -11.75 0.58 5.95
C GLU A 136 -10.32 0.51 5.42
N GLY A 137 -10.21 0.59 4.10
CA GLY A 137 -8.95 0.43 3.38
C GLY A 137 -8.40 -0.99 3.40
N ILE A 138 -7.08 -1.13 3.48
CA ILE A 138 -6.40 -2.44 3.47
C ILE A 138 -6.50 -3.11 4.83
N PHE A 139 -6.89 -4.39 4.85
CA PHE A 139 -6.96 -5.19 6.06
C PHE A 139 -6.54 -6.64 5.84
N ASN A 140 -6.39 -7.36 6.95
CA ASN A 140 -6.03 -8.78 6.96
C ASN A 140 -7.07 -9.55 7.75
N ILE A 141 -7.26 -10.81 7.40
CA ILE A 141 -8.06 -11.73 8.18
C ILE A 141 -7.33 -13.06 8.35
N LYS A 142 -7.75 -13.80 9.35
CA LYS A 142 -7.31 -15.16 9.61
C LYS A 142 -8.53 -15.97 10.04
N GLY A 143 -8.72 -17.14 9.48
CA GLY A 143 -9.93 -17.94 9.70
C GLY A 143 -9.91 -19.27 8.96
N VAL A 144 -10.94 -20.09 9.15
CA VAL A 144 -11.04 -21.42 8.53
C VAL A 144 -11.67 -21.31 7.15
N LEU A 145 -11.03 -21.89 6.13
CA LEU A 145 -11.61 -22.02 4.79
C LEU A 145 -12.76 -23.03 4.81
N ASN A 146 -14.00 -22.56 4.95
CA ASN A 146 -15.16 -23.46 5.00
C ASN A 146 -15.62 -23.93 3.62
N LYS A 147 -15.42 -23.11 2.58
CA LYS A 147 -15.94 -23.44 1.25
C LYS A 147 -15.22 -22.71 0.12
N LYS A 148 -15.00 -23.40 -1.00
CA LYS A 148 -14.60 -22.85 -2.29
C LYS A 148 -15.76 -23.02 -3.27
N TYR A 149 -16.19 -21.93 -3.88
CA TYR A 149 -17.21 -21.98 -4.93
C TYR A 149 -16.56 -22.20 -6.31
N PRO A 150 -17.33 -22.65 -7.31
CA PRO A 150 -16.86 -22.70 -8.70
C PRO A 150 -16.31 -21.36 -9.16
N THR A 151 -15.25 -21.39 -9.98
CA THR A 151 -14.67 -20.18 -10.57
C THR A 151 -15.61 -19.64 -11.63
N GLN A 152 -15.91 -18.33 -11.54
CA GLN A 152 -16.63 -17.58 -12.55
C GLN A 152 -15.62 -16.88 -13.46
N VAL A 153 -15.96 -16.76 -14.75
CA VAL A 153 -15.14 -16.08 -15.75
C VAL A 153 -15.93 -14.90 -16.30
N TYR A 154 -15.29 -13.73 -16.30
CA TYR A 154 -15.81 -12.53 -16.93
C TYR A 154 -14.94 -12.25 -18.16
N ILE A 155 -15.58 -12.22 -19.33
CA ILE A 155 -14.91 -11.95 -20.61
C ILE A 155 -15.17 -10.49 -20.96
N GLY A 156 -14.14 -9.66 -20.80
CA GLY A 156 -14.11 -8.26 -21.25
C GLY A 156 -12.99 -8.05 -22.27
N GLU A 157 -12.23 -6.96 -22.17
CA GLU A 157 -10.97 -6.80 -22.93
C GLU A 157 -9.94 -7.88 -22.60
N LYS A 158 -10.01 -8.42 -21.38
CA LYS A 158 -9.22 -9.56 -20.90
C LYS A 158 -10.10 -10.47 -20.06
N GLU A 159 -9.75 -11.74 -20.00
CA GLU A 159 -10.41 -12.69 -19.11
C GLU A 159 -10.08 -12.36 -17.64
N THR A 160 -11.10 -12.26 -16.81
CA THR A 160 -10.96 -12.14 -15.35
C THR A 160 -11.60 -13.34 -14.68
N PHE A 161 -10.82 -14.05 -13.87
CA PHE A 161 -11.28 -15.20 -13.11
C PHE A 161 -11.61 -14.79 -11.69
N ILE A 162 -12.81 -15.10 -11.22
CA ILE A 162 -13.25 -14.80 -9.85
C ILE A 162 -13.70 -16.08 -9.18
N ARG A 163 -13.07 -16.43 -8.06
CA ARG A 163 -13.51 -17.51 -7.18
C ARG A 163 -13.97 -16.92 -5.86
N ARG A 164 -15.23 -17.14 -5.52
CA ARG A 164 -15.73 -16.87 -4.18
C ARG A 164 -15.27 -17.98 -3.22
N ILE A 165 -14.90 -17.60 -2.01
CA ILE A 165 -14.66 -18.52 -0.90
C ILE A 165 -15.40 -18.05 0.35
N LYS A 166 -15.66 -18.98 1.28
CA LYS A 166 -16.15 -18.69 2.62
C LYS A 166 -15.04 -18.97 3.63
N VAL A 167 -14.68 -17.95 4.42
CA VAL A 167 -13.70 -18.02 5.50
C VAL A 167 -14.38 -17.58 6.80
N ASP A 168 -14.56 -18.51 7.72
CA ASP A 168 -15.52 -18.38 8.82
C ASP A 168 -16.89 -17.89 8.29
N ASP A 169 -17.38 -16.76 8.77
CA ASP A 169 -18.65 -16.16 8.31
C ASP A 169 -18.48 -15.15 7.15
N MET A 170 -17.25 -14.97 6.65
CA MET A 170 -16.94 -13.98 5.62
C MET A 170 -16.94 -14.58 4.22
N GLU A 171 -17.54 -13.85 3.27
CA GLU A 171 -17.41 -14.14 1.83
C GLU A 171 -16.33 -13.29 1.19
N ILE A 172 -15.41 -13.93 0.48
CA ILE A 172 -14.24 -13.29 -0.14
C ILE A 172 -14.17 -13.64 -1.61
N TYR A 173 -13.93 -12.63 -2.43
CA TYR A 173 -13.82 -12.72 -3.87
C TYR A 173 -12.36 -12.68 -4.28
N LEU A 174 -11.81 -13.85 -4.61
CA LEU A 174 -10.45 -14.00 -5.07
C LEU A 174 -10.38 -13.74 -6.57
N ILE A 175 -9.48 -12.86 -7.00
CA ILE A 175 -9.31 -12.46 -8.39
C ILE A 175 -8.06 -13.10 -8.99
N ASN A 176 -8.17 -13.64 -10.20
CA ASN A 176 -7.08 -14.16 -11.04
C ASN A 176 -6.14 -15.11 -10.28
N GLU A 177 -4.88 -14.72 -10.06
CA GLU A 177 -3.88 -15.55 -9.39
C GLU A 177 -4.30 -15.96 -7.97
N MET A 178 -5.10 -15.17 -7.27
CA MET A 178 -5.62 -15.56 -5.95
C MET A 178 -6.63 -16.71 -6.06
N ALA A 179 -7.49 -16.70 -7.08
CA ALA A 179 -8.44 -17.78 -7.36
C ALA A 179 -7.73 -19.11 -7.70
N LYS A 180 -6.54 -19.01 -8.33
CA LYS A 180 -5.66 -20.14 -8.61
C LYS A 180 -4.95 -20.64 -7.36
N LYS A 181 -4.34 -19.75 -6.57
CA LYS A 181 -3.58 -20.10 -5.35
C LYS A 181 -4.41 -20.87 -4.33
N ILE A 182 -5.69 -20.52 -4.16
CA ILE A 182 -6.55 -21.22 -3.19
C ILE A 182 -6.92 -22.65 -3.62
N GLN A 183 -6.75 -23.01 -4.89
CA GLN A 183 -7.17 -24.32 -5.39
C GLN A 183 -6.54 -25.47 -4.62
N ASN A 184 -5.26 -25.30 -4.27
CA ASN A 184 -4.43 -26.29 -3.58
C ASN A 184 -4.60 -26.29 -2.06
N VAL A 185 -5.45 -25.41 -1.51
CA VAL A 185 -5.71 -25.35 -0.07
C VAL A 185 -6.96 -26.16 0.25
N GLU A 186 -6.85 -27.14 1.14
CA GLU A 186 -7.97 -27.97 1.58
C GLU A 186 -9.01 -27.16 2.37
N GLU A 187 -10.29 -27.46 2.17
CA GLU A 187 -11.36 -26.92 3.03
C GLU A 187 -11.21 -27.48 4.45
N GLY A 188 -11.56 -26.68 5.45
CA GLY A 188 -11.33 -26.97 6.88
C GLY A 188 -9.97 -26.53 7.41
N LYS A 189 -9.04 -26.06 6.55
CA LYS A 189 -7.76 -25.50 6.99
C LYS A 189 -7.90 -24.03 7.40
N GLU A 190 -7.16 -23.65 8.43
CA GLU A 190 -6.96 -22.24 8.78
C GLU A 190 -6.08 -21.59 7.72
N ILE A 191 -6.51 -20.43 7.22
CA ILE A 191 -5.77 -19.61 6.26
C ILE A 191 -5.64 -18.18 6.78
N THR A 192 -4.57 -17.52 6.39
CA THR A 192 -4.36 -16.09 6.56
C THR A 192 -4.46 -15.40 5.20
N LEU A 193 -5.33 -14.41 5.11
CA LEU A 193 -5.49 -13.58 3.92
C LEU A 193 -5.00 -12.17 4.22
N LEU A 194 -3.98 -11.75 3.49
CA LEU A 194 -3.35 -10.45 3.64
C LEU A 194 -3.74 -9.51 2.51
N TRP A 195 -3.80 -8.24 2.85
CA TRP A 195 -3.99 -7.13 1.92
C TRP A 195 -5.33 -7.19 1.18
N LEU A 196 -6.39 -7.51 1.92
CA LEU A 196 -7.77 -7.45 1.44
C LEU A 196 -8.26 -6.00 1.41
N HIS A 197 -9.25 -5.74 0.57
CA HIS A 197 -9.93 -4.44 0.51
C HIS A 197 -11.43 -4.64 0.28
N LYS A 198 -12.21 -3.60 0.56
CA LYS A 198 -13.66 -3.57 0.28
C LYS A 198 -13.95 -2.78 -0.98
N LYS A 199 -14.92 -3.26 -1.76
CA LYS A 199 -15.55 -2.49 -2.85
C LYS A 199 -17.01 -2.92 -2.96
N ASN A 200 -17.94 -1.96 -3.02
CA ASN A 200 -19.38 -2.24 -3.15
C ASN A 200 -19.88 -3.28 -2.13
N ASN A 201 -19.50 -3.12 -0.86
CA ASN A 201 -19.84 -4.02 0.25
C ASN A 201 -19.37 -5.48 0.12
N ARG A 202 -18.40 -5.76 -0.76
CA ARG A 202 -17.76 -7.07 -0.93
C ARG A 202 -16.28 -7.00 -0.59
N ILE A 203 -15.72 -8.12 -0.13
CA ILE A 203 -14.30 -8.25 0.23
C ILE A 203 -13.55 -8.90 -0.92
N TYR A 204 -12.47 -8.27 -1.37
CA TYR A 204 -11.68 -8.73 -2.50
C TYR A 204 -10.25 -9.05 -2.08
N ALA A 205 -9.70 -10.09 -2.71
CA ALA A 205 -8.29 -10.40 -2.71
C ALA A 205 -7.79 -10.42 -4.16
N ASP A 206 -6.81 -9.58 -4.48
CA ASP A 206 -6.33 -9.33 -5.84
C ASP A 206 -4.83 -9.60 -6.02
N GLU A 207 -4.22 -9.03 -7.06
CA GLU A 207 -2.80 -9.20 -7.38
C GLU A 207 -1.84 -8.77 -6.26
N LEU A 208 -2.26 -7.89 -5.36
CA LEU A 208 -1.48 -7.44 -4.21
C LEU A 208 -1.68 -8.34 -2.99
N SER A 209 -2.76 -9.11 -2.93
CA SER A 209 -3.11 -9.93 -1.78
C SER A 209 -2.26 -11.19 -1.65
N LYS A 210 -2.22 -11.78 -0.45
CA LYS A 210 -1.49 -13.03 -0.18
C LYS A 210 -2.35 -14.02 0.61
N ILE A 211 -2.15 -15.30 0.33
CA ILE A 211 -2.69 -16.42 1.11
C ILE A 211 -1.49 -17.06 1.81
N LYS A 212 -1.60 -17.27 3.12
CA LYS A 212 -0.60 -17.98 3.95
C LYS A 212 -1.29 -19.04 4.79
#